data_AF-F7XE85-F1
#
_entry.id   AF-F7XE85-F1
#
_cell.length_a   1.000
_cell.length_b   1.000
_cell.length_c   1.000
_cell.angle_alpha   90.00
_cell.angle_beta   90.00
_cell.angle_gamma   90.00
#
_symmetry.space_group_name_H-M   'P 1'
#
loop_
_entity.id
_entity.type
_entity.pdbx_description
1 polymer ?
#
loop_
_entity_poly.entity_id
_entity_poly.type
_entity_poly.pdbx_seq_one_letter_code
_entity_poly.pdbx_strand_id
1 'polypeptide(L)'
;MLPLGPGRAYYRGCDFTRMDDLDLHAFRDSLAEPQPPVGLSPALEALWWDGKGDWNKAHERAQEHENRAGMHVHAYLHRKEGDQSNAEYWYRRCDIVPSTLTVDEEWEELARALLKQG
;
A
#
# COMPACT_ATOMS: atom_id res chain seq x y z
N MET A 1 57.11 0.98 -1.99
CA MET A 1 56.61 0.52 -3.30
C MET A 1 56.33 -0.98 -3.21
N LEU A 2 55.08 -1.34 -2.91
CA LEU A 2 54.49 -2.69 -3.06
C LEU A 2 52.97 -2.49 -3.24
N PRO A 3 52.31 -3.14 -4.22
CA PRO A 3 50.87 -2.98 -4.46
C PRO A 3 50.03 -4.00 -3.68
N LEU A 4 48.88 -3.58 -3.16
CA LEU A 4 47.81 -4.47 -2.70
C LEU A 4 46.65 -4.40 -3.70
N GLY A 5 46.10 -5.58 -3.99
CA GLY A 5 45.19 -5.89 -5.10
C GLY A 5 43.74 -5.39 -4.97
N PRO A 6 42.82 -5.96 -5.78
CA PRO A 6 41.61 -5.29 -6.24
C PRO A 6 40.52 -5.28 -5.17
N GLY A 7 40.10 -4.08 -4.78
CA GLY A 7 39.06 -3.85 -3.79
C GLY A 7 37.80 -3.28 -4.41
N ARG A 8 36.74 -4.11 -4.37
CA ARG A 8 35.31 -3.75 -4.27
C ARG A 8 34.60 -3.24 -5.53
N ALA A 9 33.61 -4.04 -5.91
CA ALA A 9 32.47 -3.65 -6.72
C ALA A 9 31.84 -2.35 -6.18
N TYR A 10 31.78 -1.34 -7.03
CA TYR A 10 30.89 -0.20 -6.83
C TYR A 10 29.48 -0.69 -7.12
N TYR A 11 28.67 -0.86 -6.08
CA TYR A 11 27.23 -0.90 -6.24
C TYR A 11 26.80 0.42 -6.87
N ARG A 12 26.34 0.32 -8.11
CA ARG A 12 25.80 1.42 -8.90
C ARG A 12 24.54 1.91 -8.19
N GLY A 13 24.51 3.21 -7.95
CA GLY A 13 23.57 3.86 -7.04
C GLY A 13 22.10 3.60 -7.35
N CYS A 14 21.35 3.40 -6.28
CA CYS A 14 19.96 3.82 -6.26
C CYS A 14 19.99 5.29 -5.82
N ASP A 15 19.69 6.15 -6.79
CA ASP A 15 19.46 7.56 -6.62
C ASP A 15 18.38 7.76 -5.54
N PHE A 16 18.53 8.81 -4.73
CA PHE A 16 17.65 9.12 -3.61
C PHE A 16 16.36 9.71 -4.20
N THR A 17 15.46 8.86 -4.67
CA THR A 17 14.20 9.32 -5.26
C THR A 17 13.43 10.07 -4.19
N ARG A 18 13.15 11.33 -4.48
CA ARG A 18 12.09 12.13 -3.86
C ARG A 18 10.85 11.24 -3.73
N MET A 19 10.24 11.18 -2.55
CA MET A 19 9.15 10.27 -2.17
C MET A 19 7.83 10.52 -2.93
N ASP A 20 7.86 11.24 -4.04
CA ASP A 20 6.69 11.84 -4.70
C ASP A 20 6.24 11.04 -5.96
N ASP A 21 6.97 10.01 -6.41
CA ASP A 21 6.65 9.28 -7.67
C ASP A 21 6.69 7.74 -7.50
N LEU A 22 6.13 7.18 -6.42
CA LEU A 22 5.90 5.74 -6.38
C LEU A 22 4.73 5.38 -7.28
N ASP A 23 5.00 4.78 -8.45
CA ASP A 23 3.94 4.25 -9.30
C ASP A 23 3.41 2.90 -8.78
N LEU A 24 2.30 2.43 -9.36
CA LEU A 24 1.68 1.17 -8.92
C LEU A 24 2.60 -0.04 -9.12
N HIS A 25 3.42 -0.07 -10.17
CA HIS A 25 4.30 -1.20 -10.44
C HIS A 25 5.37 -1.28 -9.35
N ALA A 26 6.01 -0.16 -9.04
CA ALA A 26 6.97 -0.07 -7.95
C ALA A 26 6.33 -0.34 -6.58
N PHE A 27 5.09 0.10 -6.34
CA PHE A 27 4.36 -0.22 -5.12
C PHE A 27 4.13 -1.74 -4.97
N ARG A 28 3.75 -2.44 -6.06
CA ARG A 28 3.62 -3.90 -6.06
C ARG A 28 4.95 -4.61 -5.83
N ASP A 29 5.99 -4.18 -6.52
CA ASP A 29 7.31 -4.81 -6.39
C ASP A 29 7.82 -4.68 -4.94
N SER A 30 7.48 -3.58 -4.26
CA SER A 30 7.82 -3.38 -2.85
C SER A 30 7.18 -4.39 -1.89
N LEU A 31 6.15 -5.15 -2.30
CA LEU A 31 5.59 -6.23 -1.46
C LEU A 31 6.59 -7.36 -1.19
N ALA A 32 7.67 -7.46 -1.98
CA ALA A 32 8.77 -8.39 -1.72
C ALA A 32 9.57 -7.99 -0.47
N GLU A 33 9.54 -6.71 -0.09
CA GLU A 33 10.30 -6.18 1.04
C GLU A 33 9.68 -6.57 2.40
N PRO A 34 10.45 -6.58 3.50
CA PRO A 34 9.94 -6.91 4.82
C PRO A 34 9.11 -5.78 5.46
N GLN A 35 9.22 -4.55 4.95
CA GLN A 35 8.54 -3.37 5.46
C GLN A 35 8.04 -2.49 4.30
N PRO A 36 6.95 -1.73 4.50
CA PRO A 36 6.45 -0.80 3.50
C PRO A 36 7.49 0.30 3.20
N PRO A 37 7.49 0.86 1.97
CA PRO A 37 8.24 2.07 1.66
C PRO A 37 8.03 3.18 2.70
N VAL A 38 9.09 3.89 3.04
CA VAL A 38 9.02 4.99 4.01
C VAL A 38 8.15 6.11 3.43
N GLY A 39 7.29 6.70 4.26
CA GLY A 39 6.47 7.86 3.91
C GLY A 39 5.15 7.56 3.23
N LEU A 40 4.77 6.29 3.10
CA LEU A 40 3.41 5.94 2.72
C LEU A 40 2.40 6.50 3.73
N SER A 41 1.22 6.89 3.24
CA SER A 41 0.10 7.19 4.12
C SER A 41 -0.39 5.91 4.80
N PRO A 42 -1.05 5.99 5.98
CA PRO A 42 -1.58 4.79 6.64
C PRO A 42 -2.53 3.96 5.77
N ALA A 43 -3.30 4.60 4.88
CA ALA A 43 -4.16 3.91 3.91
C ALA A 43 -3.35 3.11 2.87
N LEU A 44 -2.23 3.65 2.37
CA LEU A 44 -1.33 2.92 1.46
C LEU A 44 -0.59 1.79 2.19
N GLU A 45 -0.18 2.02 3.43
CA GLU A 45 0.40 0.96 4.24
C GLU A 45 -0.58 -0.18 4.50
N ALA A 46 -1.86 0.13 4.72
CA ALA A 46 -2.90 -0.88 4.88
C ALA A 46 -3.03 -1.78 3.64
N LEU A 47 -3.05 -1.19 2.43
CA LEU A 47 -3.06 -1.96 1.19
C LEU A 47 -1.77 -2.76 0.98
N TRP A 48 -0.63 -2.22 1.43
CA TRP A 48 0.65 -2.92 1.36
C TRP A 48 0.63 -4.18 2.26
N TRP A 49 0.17 -4.06 3.50
CA TRP A 49 0.03 -5.21 4.41
C TRP A 49 -1.03 -6.21 3.92
N ASP A 50 -2.12 -5.74 3.31
CA ASP A 50 -3.10 -6.61 2.65
C ASP A 50 -2.47 -7.40 1.49
N GLY A 51 -1.65 -6.75 0.66
CA GLY A 51 -0.92 -7.39 -0.43
C GLY A 51 0.10 -8.43 0.05
N LYS A 52 0.65 -8.26 1.27
CA LYS A 52 1.49 -9.27 1.95
C LYS A 52 0.69 -10.43 2.54
N GLY A 53 -0.62 -10.28 2.67
CA GLY A 53 -1.49 -11.22 3.39
C GLY A 53 -1.51 -11.04 4.91
N ASP A 54 -1.02 -9.92 5.45
CA ASP A 54 -1.13 -9.59 6.88
C ASP A 54 -2.41 -8.81 7.16
N TRP A 55 -3.51 -9.54 7.29
CA TRP A 55 -4.86 -8.99 7.48
C TRP A 55 -4.97 -8.13 8.76
N ASN A 56 -4.35 -8.56 9.86
CA ASN A 56 -4.42 -7.83 11.14
C ASN A 56 -3.77 -6.46 11.00
N LYS A 57 -2.58 -6.43 10.40
CA LYS A 57 -1.83 -5.19 10.23
C LYS A 57 -2.46 -4.27 9.20
N ALA A 58 -3.08 -4.83 8.15
CA ALA A 58 -3.88 -4.06 7.21
C ALA A 58 -5.01 -3.29 7.90
N HIS A 59 -5.79 -3.95 8.78
CA HIS A 59 -6.85 -3.30 9.55
C HIS A 59 -6.30 -2.25 10.52
N GLU A 60 -5.20 -2.55 11.21
CA GLU A 60 -4.54 -1.62 12.12
C GLU A 60 -4.15 -0.31 11.41
N ARG A 61 -3.52 -0.38 10.24
CA ARG A 61 -3.13 0.82 9.48
C ARG A 61 -4.33 1.53 8.86
N ALA A 62 -5.35 0.80 8.40
CA ALA A 62 -6.55 1.39 7.80
C ALA A 62 -7.35 2.25 8.81
N GLN A 63 -7.38 1.83 10.08
CA GLN A 63 -8.12 2.52 11.14
C GLN A 63 -7.30 3.57 11.91
N GLU A 64 -5.98 3.63 11.73
CA GLU A 64 -5.10 4.59 12.43
C GLU A 64 -5.57 6.04 12.21
N HIS A 65 -6.06 6.33 11.00
CA HIS A 65 -6.72 7.59 10.68
C HIS A 65 -8.07 7.29 10.00
N GLU A 66 -9.17 7.54 10.70
CA GLU A 66 -10.54 7.48 10.16
C GLU A 66 -10.85 8.64 9.19
N ASN A 67 -9.92 8.95 8.27
CA ASN A 67 -10.18 9.85 7.15
C ASN A 67 -10.84 9.07 6.00
N ARG A 68 -11.28 9.79 4.96
CA ARG A 68 -12.00 9.18 3.82
C ARG A 68 -11.19 8.05 3.16
N ALA A 69 -9.87 8.17 3.07
CA ALA A 69 -9.00 7.17 2.48
C ALA A 69 -8.89 5.90 3.35
N GLY A 70 -8.62 6.05 4.65
CA GLY A 70 -8.54 4.92 5.59
C GLY A 70 -9.84 4.15 5.68
N MET A 71 -10.98 4.86 5.77
CA MET A 71 -12.30 4.24 5.77
C MET A 71 -12.63 3.51 4.46
N HIS A 72 -12.18 4.03 3.31
CA HIS A 72 -12.35 3.34 2.03
C HIS A 72 -11.55 2.03 1.98
N VAL A 73 -10.29 2.05 2.42
CA VAL A 73 -9.48 0.83 2.50
C VAL A 73 -10.08 -0.17 3.49
N HIS A 74 -10.58 0.29 4.64
CA HIS A 74 -11.26 -0.56 5.62
C HIS A 74 -12.51 -1.25 5.02
N ALA A 75 -13.30 -0.51 4.24
CA ALA A 75 -14.46 -1.07 3.53
C ALA A 75 -14.06 -2.17 2.55
N TYR A 76 -13.00 -1.94 1.77
CA TYR A 76 -12.42 -2.94 0.86
C TYR A 76 -11.93 -4.19 1.60
N LEU A 77 -11.25 -4.04 2.75
CA LEU A 77 -10.75 -5.18 3.52
C LEU A 77 -11.87 -6.10 4.01
N HIS A 78 -12.98 -5.55 4.50
CA HIS A 78 -14.15 -6.35 4.87
C HIS A 78 -14.84 -6.98 3.66
N ARG A 79 -14.86 -6.29 2.51
CA ARG A 79 -15.36 -6.86 1.25
C ARG A 79 -14.53 -8.08 0.84
N LYS A 80 -13.20 -8.00 0.93
CA LYS A 80 -12.28 -9.11 0.67
C LYS A 80 -12.48 -10.28 1.64
N GLU A 81 -12.77 -10.01 2.90
CA GLU A 81 -13.08 -11.00 3.93
C GLU A 81 -14.43 -11.72 3.69
N GLY A 82 -15.33 -11.09 2.92
CA GLY A 82 -16.70 -11.56 2.73
C GLY A 82 -17.68 -11.06 3.80
N ASP A 83 -17.24 -10.13 4.67
CA ASP A 83 -18.10 -9.43 5.63
C ASP A 83 -18.82 -8.26 4.96
N GLN A 84 -19.83 -8.61 4.16
CA GLN A 84 -20.60 -7.65 3.36
C GLN A 84 -21.28 -6.57 4.21
N SER A 85 -21.75 -6.90 5.41
CA SER A 85 -22.46 -5.94 6.27
C SER A 85 -21.52 -4.88 6.82
N ASN A 86 -20.32 -5.27 7.26
CA ASN A 86 -19.32 -4.30 7.71
C ASN A 86 -18.71 -3.51 6.54
N ALA A 87 -18.48 -4.14 5.40
CA ALA A 87 -18.05 -3.43 4.19
C ALA A 87 -19.02 -2.29 3.85
N GLU A 88 -20.33 -2.58 3.78
CA GLU A 88 -21.36 -1.57 3.51
C GLU A 88 -21.40 -0.45 4.56
N TYR A 89 -21.22 -0.78 5.84
CA TYR A 89 -21.15 0.21 6.90
C TYR A 89 -20.01 1.21 6.65
N TRP A 90 -18.81 0.72 6.33
CA TRP A 90 -17.66 1.58 6.08
C TRP A 90 -17.78 2.36 4.77
N TYR A 91 -18.28 1.76 3.69
CA TYR A 91 -18.58 2.46 2.43
C TYR A 91 -19.54 3.63 2.64
N ARG A 92 -20.60 3.42 3.42
CA ARG A 92 -21.55 4.50 3.80
C ARG A 92 -20.87 5.59 4.64
N ARG A 93 -19.99 5.21 5.57
CA ARG A 93 -19.30 6.15 6.48
C ARG A 93 -18.35 7.08 5.74
N CYS A 94 -17.77 6.63 4.62
CA CYS A 94 -16.89 7.45 3.79
C CYS A 94 -17.57 8.02 2.54
N ASP A 95 -18.88 7.82 2.36
CA ASP A 95 -19.67 8.26 1.18
C ASP A 95 -19.03 7.83 -0.15
N ILE A 96 -18.72 6.53 -0.25
CA ILE A 96 -18.16 5.89 -1.43
C ILE A 96 -19.04 4.70 -1.82
N VAL A 97 -19.31 4.58 -3.11
CA VAL A 97 -20.00 3.41 -3.67
C VAL A 97 -18.97 2.28 -3.83
N PRO A 98 -19.26 1.04 -3.38
CA PRO A 98 -18.36 -0.09 -3.55
C PRO A 98 -17.96 -0.30 -5.02
N SER A 99 -16.73 -0.72 -5.30
CA SER A 99 -16.33 -1.04 -6.67
C SER A 99 -17.15 -2.23 -7.20
N THR A 100 -17.51 -2.17 -8.48
CA THR A 100 -18.16 -3.28 -9.19
C THR A 100 -17.15 -4.28 -9.76
N LEU A 101 -15.85 -3.98 -9.68
CA LEU A 101 -14.77 -4.84 -10.13
C LEU A 101 -14.50 -5.99 -9.16
N THR A 102 -13.63 -6.92 -9.54
CA THR A 102 -13.14 -7.95 -8.60
C THR A 102 -12.40 -7.32 -7.41
N VAL A 103 -12.20 -8.09 -6.34
CA VAL A 103 -11.45 -7.63 -5.16
C VAL A 103 -10.02 -7.25 -5.55
N ASP A 104 -9.35 -8.07 -6.36
CA ASP A 104 -7.99 -7.79 -6.81
C ASP A 104 -7.91 -6.50 -7.64
N GLU A 105 -8.90 -6.28 -8.50
CA GLU A 105 -9.01 -5.04 -9.29
C GLU A 105 -9.28 -3.81 -8.42
N GLU A 106 -10.16 -3.92 -7.41
CA GLU A 106 -10.42 -2.83 -6.46
C GLU A 106 -9.18 -2.47 -5.63
N TRP A 107 -8.36 -3.46 -5.25
CA TRP A 107 -7.06 -3.20 -4.64
C TRP A 107 -6.17 -2.34 -5.55
N GLU A 108 -6.13 -2.65 -6.86
CA GLU A 108 -5.37 -1.85 -7.82
C GLU A 108 -5.90 -0.42 -7.95
N GLU A 109 -7.23 -0.26 -8.03
CA GLU A 109 -7.89 1.03 -8.12
C GLU A 109 -7.57 1.91 -6.91
N LEU A 110 -7.68 1.33 -5.71
CA LEU A 110 -7.35 1.99 -4.46
C LEU A 110 -5.88 2.42 -4.40
N ALA A 111 -4.97 1.50 -4.70
CA ALA A 111 -3.54 1.79 -4.70
C ALA A 111 -3.21 2.93 -5.70
N ARG A 112 -3.73 2.87 -6.94
CA ARG A 112 -3.54 3.94 -7.93
C ARG A 112 -4.12 5.26 -7.48
N ALA A 113 -5.31 5.25 -6.86
CA ALA A 113 -5.96 6.48 -6.42
C ALA A 113 -5.21 7.15 -5.26
N LEU A 114 -4.70 6.35 -4.32
CA LEU A 114 -3.98 6.85 -3.16
C LEU A 114 -2.55 7.30 -3.49
N LEU A 115 -1.85 6.63 -4.41
CA LEU A 115 -0.52 7.03 -4.87
C LEU A 115 -0.55 8.40 -5.58
N LYS A 116 -1.69 8.80 -6.17
CA LYS A 116 -1.86 10.13 -6.79
C LYS A 116 -2.17 11.26 -5.80
N GLN A 117 -2.42 10.91 -4.53
CA GLN A 117 -2.80 11.86 -3.47
C GLN A 117 -1.62 12.20 -2.54
N GLY A 118 -0.51 11.46 -2.64
CA GLY A 118 0.79 11.82 -2.07
C GLY A 118 1.58 12.69 -3.03
#